data_AF-A0A535XLW6-F1
#
_entry.id   AF-A0A535XLW6-F1
#
_cell.length_a   1.000
_cell.length_b   1.000
_cell.length_c   1.000
_cell.angle_alpha   90.00
_cell.angle_beta   90.00
_cell.angle_gamma   90.00
#
_symmetry.space_group_name_H-M   'P 1'
#
loop_
_entity.id
_entity.type
_entity.pdbx_description
1 polymer ?
#
loop_
_entity_poly.entity_id
_entity_poly.type
_entity_poly.pdbx_seq_one_letter_code
_entity_poly.pdbx_strand_id
1 'polypeptide(L)'
;MELYRDLARQLRVDSIRCSTAAGSGHPTSSLSAADLIAVLLAGHLRYDFGQPDNPANDHLIFSKGHASPLVYAMFKAAGAINDDELMTFRKFGSRLEGHPTPILPWVDVATGSLGQGLPIGVGVALAGKRVLEAPYHVWVLVGDSETAEGSIWEAFDHAGHEGLANLTAIVDVNRLGQ
;
A
#
# COMPACT_ATOMS: atom_id res chain seq x y z
N MET A 1 2.89 -14.19 -16.99
CA MET A 1 2.78 -15.05 -15.78
C MET A 1 4.10 -15.16 -15.03
N GLU A 2 5.22 -15.37 -15.71
CA GLU A 2 6.55 -15.47 -15.06
C GLU A 2 6.97 -14.16 -14.36
N LEU A 3 6.82 -13.01 -15.04
CA LEU A 3 7.04 -11.68 -14.47
C LEU A 3 6.39 -11.48 -13.08
N TYR A 4 5.08 -11.75 -12.96
CA TYR A 4 4.36 -11.57 -11.69
C TYR A 4 4.90 -12.46 -10.57
N ARG A 5 5.24 -13.72 -10.89
CA ARG A 5 5.79 -14.67 -9.90
C ARG A 5 7.18 -14.26 -9.43
N ASP A 6 8.01 -13.78 -10.35
CA ASP A 6 9.37 -13.35 -10.03
C ASP A 6 9.35 -12.06 -9.21
N LEU A 7 8.50 -11.11 -9.60
CA LEU A 7 8.28 -9.89 -8.82
C LEU A 7 7.76 -10.22 -7.42
N ALA A 8 6.74 -11.07 -7.29
CA ALA A 8 6.22 -11.46 -5.99
C ALA A 8 7.27 -12.18 -5.13
N ARG A 9 8.15 -13.00 -5.73
CA ARG A 9 9.27 -13.62 -5.02
C ARG A 9 10.26 -12.56 -4.53
N GLN A 10 10.59 -11.57 -5.36
CA GLN A 10 11.46 -10.47 -4.98
C GLN A 10 10.88 -9.65 -3.82
N LEU A 11 9.60 -9.30 -3.88
CA LEU A 11 8.91 -8.56 -2.82
C LEU A 11 8.99 -9.30 -1.48
N ARG A 12 8.83 -10.63 -1.50
CA ARG A 12 8.98 -11.47 -0.29
C ARG A 12 10.40 -11.47 0.24
N VAL A 13 11.39 -11.67 -0.64
CA VAL A 13 12.82 -11.68 -0.25
C VAL A 13 13.21 -10.35 0.38
N ASP A 14 12.86 -9.23 -0.27
CA ASP A 14 13.19 -7.90 0.23
C ASP A 14 12.49 -7.59 1.56
N SER A 15 11.22 -7.97 1.71
CA SER A 15 10.47 -7.82 2.97
C SER A 15 11.13 -8.57 4.13
N ILE A 16 11.64 -9.79 3.88
CA ILE A 16 12.37 -10.58 4.89
C ILE A 16 13.72 -9.93 5.19
N ARG A 17 14.48 -9.51 4.17
CA ARG A 17 15.81 -8.94 4.31
C ARG A 17 15.79 -7.67 5.17
N CYS A 18 14.95 -6.70 4.84
CA CYS A 18 14.94 -5.42 5.55
C CYS A 18 14.44 -5.57 6.99
N SER A 19 13.39 -6.36 7.22
CA SER A 19 12.86 -6.61 8.58
C SER A 19 13.85 -7.38 9.45
N THR A 20 14.57 -8.35 8.87
CA THR A 20 15.63 -9.10 9.57
C THR A 20 16.78 -8.18 9.95
N ALA A 21 17.24 -7.32 9.03
CA ALA A 21 18.32 -6.36 9.31
C ALA A 21 17.92 -5.32 10.36
N ALA A 22 16.65 -4.94 10.42
CA ALA A 22 16.10 -4.07 11.45
C ALA A 22 15.89 -4.76 12.81
N GLY A 23 15.95 -6.10 12.87
CA GLY A 23 15.59 -6.87 14.06
C GLY A 23 14.11 -6.74 14.48
N SER A 24 13.25 -6.18 13.61
CA SER A 24 11.84 -5.96 13.87
C SER A 24 11.06 -5.69 12.58
N GLY A 25 9.74 -5.90 12.59
CA GLY A 25 8.86 -5.69 11.43
C GLY A 25 7.82 -6.80 11.28
N HIS A 26 7.03 -6.76 10.20
CA HIS A 26 5.94 -7.70 9.95
C HIS A 26 6.10 -8.41 8.59
N PRO A 27 7.13 -9.29 8.44
CA PRO A 27 7.38 -9.96 7.17
C PRO A 27 6.23 -10.89 6.77
N THR A 28 5.59 -11.59 7.71
CA THR A 28 4.47 -12.51 7.39
C THR A 28 3.28 -11.77 6.77
N SER A 29 2.90 -10.61 7.31
CA SER A 29 1.88 -9.73 6.72
C SER A 29 2.26 -9.18 5.35
N SER A 30 3.56 -9.04 5.08
CA SER A 30 4.09 -8.63 3.78
C SER A 30 4.04 -9.78 2.77
N LEU A 31 4.32 -11.00 3.22
CA LEU A 31 4.36 -12.20 2.39
C LEU A 31 2.98 -12.63 1.87
N SER A 32 1.91 -12.42 2.66
CA SER A 32 0.53 -12.76 2.26
C SER A 32 0.04 -11.91 1.08
N ALA A 33 0.42 -10.63 1.04
CA ALA A 33 -0.03 -9.70 0.00
C ALA A 33 0.95 -9.56 -1.18
N ALA A 34 2.08 -10.27 -1.20
CA ALA A 34 3.12 -10.07 -2.21
C ALA A 34 2.65 -10.39 -3.64
N ASP A 35 1.84 -11.44 -3.85
CA ASP A 35 1.30 -11.73 -5.19
C ASP A 35 0.28 -10.67 -5.63
N LEU A 36 -0.54 -10.17 -4.69
CA LEU A 36 -1.53 -9.11 -4.94
C LEU A 36 -0.82 -7.83 -5.40
N ILE A 37 0.22 -7.42 -4.68
CA ILE A 37 1.00 -6.22 -5.01
C ILE A 37 1.83 -6.41 -6.28
N ALA A 38 2.36 -7.60 -6.54
CA ALA A 38 3.08 -7.85 -7.80
C ALA A 38 2.16 -7.73 -9.02
N VAL A 39 0.94 -8.27 -8.95
CA VAL A 39 -0.06 -8.13 -10.03
C VAL A 39 -0.50 -6.68 -10.18
N LEU A 40 -0.79 -5.99 -9.06
CA LEU A 40 -1.16 -4.59 -9.08
C LEU A 40 -0.07 -3.72 -9.71
N LEU A 41 1.16 -3.80 -9.19
CA LEU A 41 2.29 -2.97 -9.64
C LEU A 41 2.62 -3.16 -11.11
N ALA A 42 2.69 -4.41 -11.59
CA ALA A 42 3.14 -4.71 -12.94
C ALA A 42 2.03 -4.72 -14.00
N GLY A 43 0.75 -4.77 -13.58
CA GLY A 43 -0.37 -4.99 -14.50
C GLY A 43 -1.46 -3.91 -14.47
N HIS A 44 -1.62 -3.18 -13.36
CA HIS A 44 -2.82 -2.36 -13.14
C HIS A 44 -2.53 -0.94 -12.64
N LEU A 45 -1.54 -0.76 -11.76
CA LEU A 45 -1.22 0.52 -11.15
C LEU A 45 -0.65 1.47 -12.19
N ARG A 46 -1.33 2.61 -12.41
CA ARG A 46 -0.86 3.68 -13.28
C ARG A 46 -0.18 4.76 -12.45
N TYR A 47 1.11 4.64 -12.26
CA TYR A 47 1.87 5.55 -11.41
C TYR A 47 3.26 5.85 -11.97
N ASP A 48 3.60 7.13 -12.08
CA ASP A 48 4.97 7.57 -12.38
C ASP A 48 5.73 7.86 -11.07
N PHE A 49 6.58 6.92 -10.65
CA PHE A 49 7.39 7.08 -9.44
C PHE A 49 8.45 8.20 -9.54
N GLY A 50 8.78 8.64 -10.76
CA GLY A 50 9.64 9.80 -11.01
C GLY A 50 8.90 11.14 -10.96
N GLN A 51 7.56 11.12 -11.03
CA GLN A 51 6.69 12.29 -10.93
C GLN A 51 5.54 12.03 -9.93
N PRO A 52 5.85 11.89 -8.63
CA PRO A 52 4.86 11.52 -7.61
C PRO A 52 3.70 12.53 -7.50
N ASP A 53 3.96 13.82 -7.77
CA ASP A 53 2.98 14.90 -7.69
C ASP A 53 2.04 14.98 -8.90
N ASN A 54 2.14 14.06 -9.87
CA ASN A 54 1.27 14.04 -11.03
C ASN A 54 -0.18 13.72 -10.60
N PRO A 55 -1.14 14.65 -10.79
CA PRO A 55 -2.52 14.47 -10.34
C PRO A 55 -3.29 13.38 -11.11
N ALA A 56 -2.71 12.81 -12.17
CA ALA A 56 -3.28 11.68 -12.90
C ALA A 56 -2.78 10.31 -12.41
N ASN A 57 -1.83 10.28 -11.46
CA ASN A 57 -1.36 9.03 -10.86
C ASN A 57 -2.49 8.35 -10.09
N ASP A 58 -2.56 7.02 -10.18
CA ASP A 58 -3.36 6.20 -9.27
C ASP A 58 -2.93 6.42 -7.81
N HIS A 59 -3.86 6.25 -6.88
CA HIS A 59 -3.53 6.23 -5.46
C HIS A 59 -3.42 4.79 -4.97
N LEU A 60 -2.40 4.48 -4.16
CA LEU A 60 -2.24 3.17 -3.53
C LEU A 60 -2.05 3.33 -2.02
N ILE A 61 -3.12 3.05 -1.28
CA ILE A 61 -3.16 3.17 0.18
C ILE A 61 -3.03 1.78 0.80
N PHE A 62 -1.95 1.58 1.56
CA PHE A 62 -1.79 0.39 2.39
C PHE A 62 -2.49 0.62 3.73
N SER A 63 -3.79 0.29 3.82
CA SER A 63 -4.55 0.39 5.08
C SER A 63 -3.94 -0.48 6.17
N LYS A 64 -3.50 -1.70 5.81
CA LYS A 64 -2.62 -2.54 6.63
C LYS A 64 -1.18 -2.03 6.67
N GLY A 65 -0.96 -0.80 7.14
CA GLY A 65 0.32 -0.08 7.07
C GLY A 65 1.49 -0.79 7.74
N HIS A 66 1.23 -1.72 8.66
CA HIS A 66 2.26 -2.55 9.29
C HIS A 66 3.00 -3.46 8.30
N ALA A 67 2.42 -3.74 7.13
CA ALA A 67 3.08 -4.40 5.99
C ALA A 67 4.04 -3.43 5.25
N SER A 68 4.62 -2.46 5.96
CA SER A 68 5.61 -1.52 5.45
C SER A 68 6.81 -2.17 4.76
N PRO A 69 7.32 -3.37 5.15
CA PRO A 69 8.36 -4.04 4.37
C PRO A 69 7.94 -4.31 2.92
N LEU A 70 6.67 -4.65 2.66
CA LEU A 70 6.13 -4.85 1.32
C LEU A 70 6.07 -3.54 0.54
N VAL A 71 5.65 -2.45 1.19
CA VAL A 71 5.61 -1.10 0.58
C VAL A 71 7.00 -0.70 0.09
N TYR A 72 8.02 -0.89 0.94
CA TYR A 72 9.39 -0.50 0.58
C TYR A 72 10.00 -1.45 -0.46
N ALA A 73 9.69 -2.74 -0.40
CA ALA A 73 10.06 -3.68 -1.45
C ALA A 73 9.43 -3.29 -2.81
N MET A 74 8.18 -2.82 -2.80
CA MET A 74 7.50 -2.30 -3.99
C MET A 74 8.20 -1.05 -4.54
N PHE A 75 8.55 -0.09 -3.68
CA PHE A 75 9.30 1.11 -4.10
C PHE A 75 10.67 0.75 -4.69
N LYS A 76 11.36 -0.24 -4.12
CA LYS A 76 12.61 -0.75 -4.69
C LYS A 76 12.38 -1.37 -6.07
N ALA A 77 11.34 -2.21 -6.21
CA ALA A 77 11.00 -2.83 -7.49
C ALA A 77 10.61 -1.80 -8.56
N ALA A 78 10.00 -0.68 -8.16
CA ALA A 78 9.68 0.44 -9.02
C ALA A 78 10.88 1.37 -9.33
N GLY A 79 12.05 1.12 -8.73
CA GLY A 79 13.24 1.96 -8.88
C GLY A 79 13.19 3.28 -8.11
N ALA A 80 12.20 3.46 -7.22
CA ALA A 80 12.00 4.66 -6.42
C ALA A 80 13.02 4.77 -5.26
N ILE A 81 13.46 3.62 -4.74
CA ILE A 81 14.55 3.50 -3.77
C ILE A 81 15.55 2.43 -4.24
N ASN A 82 16.76 2.43 -3.69
CA ASN A 82 17.78 1.42 -4.00
C ASN A 82 17.91 0.37 -2.87
N ASP A 83 18.75 -0.66 -3.08
CA ASP A 83 18.96 -1.72 -2.09
C ASP A 83 19.55 -1.19 -0.78
N ASP A 84 20.51 -0.26 -0.85
CA ASP A 84 21.15 0.31 0.33
C ASP A 84 20.15 1.06 1.23
N GLU A 85 19.27 1.85 0.62
CA GLU A 85 18.19 2.56 1.31
C GLU A 85 17.17 1.58 1.89
N LEU A 86 16.77 0.52 1.17
CA LEU A 86 15.89 -0.51 1.74
C LEU A 86 16.48 -1.09 3.05
N MET A 87 17.80 -1.26 3.12
CA MET A 87 18.50 -1.76 4.30
C MET A 87 18.65 -0.72 5.43
N THR A 88 18.09 0.49 5.30
CA THR A 88 17.95 1.47 6.38
C THR A 88 16.60 1.41 7.10
N PHE A 89 15.71 0.49 6.72
CA PHE A 89 14.42 0.27 7.38
C PHE A 89 14.53 0.30 8.93
N ARG A 90 13.70 1.14 9.56
CA ARG A 90 13.64 1.38 11.03
C ARG A 90 14.93 1.86 11.71
N LYS A 91 15.98 2.20 10.96
CA LYS A 91 17.14 2.87 11.54
C LYS A 91 16.80 4.32 11.88
N PHE A 92 17.38 4.85 12.96
CA PHE A 92 17.23 6.25 13.31
C PHE A 92 17.67 7.16 12.16
N GLY A 93 16.86 8.16 11.80
CA GLY A 93 17.10 9.07 10.68
C GLY A 93 16.76 8.51 9.29
N SER A 94 16.34 7.25 9.20
CA SER A 94 15.80 6.70 7.95
C SER A 94 14.38 7.17 7.72
N ARG A 95 14.04 7.54 6.48
CA ARG A 95 12.64 7.81 6.07
C ARG A 95 11.82 6.54 5.86
N LEU A 96 12.45 5.35 5.84
CA LEU A 96 11.77 4.05 5.80
C LEU A 96 11.41 3.62 7.23
N GLU A 97 10.33 4.20 7.73
CA GLU A 97 9.86 4.03 9.11
C GLU A 97 9.08 2.72 9.32
N GLY A 98 8.75 2.41 10.58
CA GLY A 98 8.03 1.17 10.92
C GLY A 98 6.62 1.06 10.32
N HIS A 99 6.02 2.20 10.00
CA HIS A 99 4.79 2.34 9.21
C HIS A 99 5.05 3.42 8.14
N PRO A 100 4.45 3.35 6.94
CA PRO A 100 4.65 4.36 5.92
C PRO A 100 4.08 5.70 6.37
N THR A 101 4.78 6.79 6.07
CA THR A 101 4.34 8.16 6.34
C THR A 101 4.56 9.04 5.11
N PRO A 102 3.85 10.18 4.99
CA PRO A 102 4.00 11.10 3.85
C PRO A 102 5.35 11.83 3.73
N ILE A 103 6.33 11.52 4.60
CA ILE A 103 7.73 11.88 4.33
C ILE A 103 8.24 11.20 3.04
N LEU A 104 7.62 10.08 2.66
CA LEU A 104 7.81 9.40 1.40
C LEU A 104 6.85 10.00 0.36
N PRO A 105 7.34 10.48 -0.79
CA PRO A 105 6.50 11.19 -1.76
C PRO A 105 5.46 10.28 -2.45
N TRP A 106 5.63 8.95 -2.35
CA TRP A 106 4.71 7.96 -2.91
C TRP A 106 3.68 7.45 -1.89
N VAL A 107 3.62 8.05 -0.71
CA VAL A 107 2.72 7.68 0.39
C VAL A 107 1.79 8.86 0.68
N ASP A 108 0.52 8.73 0.31
CA ASP A 108 -0.47 9.80 0.51
C ASP A 108 -0.74 10.07 1.99
N VAL A 109 -0.82 9.00 2.79
CA VAL A 109 -1.26 9.05 4.19
C VAL A 109 -0.54 8.04 5.08
N ALA A 110 -0.41 8.38 6.35
CA ALA A 110 0.08 7.45 7.36
C ALA A 110 -1.04 6.49 7.80
N THR A 111 -0.74 5.19 7.86
CA THR A 111 -1.73 4.11 8.10
C THR A 111 -1.30 3.13 9.19
N GLY A 112 -0.58 3.64 10.21
CA GLY A 112 -0.18 2.82 11.36
C GLY A 112 -1.36 2.37 12.24
N SER A 113 -2.44 3.15 12.28
CA SER A 113 -3.70 2.76 12.91
C SER A 113 -4.55 2.00 11.89
N LEU A 114 -4.92 0.76 12.21
CA LEU A 114 -5.83 -0.03 11.39
C LEU A 114 -7.18 0.67 11.24
N GLY A 115 -7.88 0.35 10.15
CA GLY A 115 -9.24 0.82 9.90
C GLY A 115 -9.33 2.20 9.25
N GLN A 116 -8.21 2.88 9.03
CA GLN A 116 -8.21 4.28 8.55
C GLN A 116 -7.93 4.43 7.05
N GLY A 117 -7.18 3.51 6.44
CA GLY A 117 -6.79 3.63 5.03
C GLY A 117 -7.97 3.55 4.05
N LEU A 118 -8.96 2.68 4.30
CA LEU A 118 -10.15 2.60 3.45
C LEU A 118 -11.04 3.85 3.54
N PRO A 119 -11.42 4.38 4.73
CA PRO A 119 -12.11 5.66 4.83
C PRO A 119 -11.40 6.80 4.07
N ILE A 120 -10.08 6.87 4.19
CA ILE A 120 -9.29 7.87 3.45
C ILE A 120 -9.38 7.63 1.94
N GLY A 121 -9.23 6.38 1.49
CA GLY A 121 -9.36 6.01 0.07
C GLY A 121 -10.73 6.36 -0.51
N VAL A 122 -11.80 6.23 0.28
CA VAL A 122 -13.13 6.71 -0.10
C VAL A 122 -13.14 8.22 -0.31
N GLY A 123 -12.52 8.99 0.58
CA GLY A 123 -12.36 10.44 0.44
C GLY A 123 -11.57 10.84 -0.82
N VAL A 124 -10.46 10.15 -1.09
CA VAL A 124 -9.63 10.38 -2.29
C VAL A 124 -10.40 10.04 -3.58
N ALA A 125 -11.15 8.94 -3.59
CA ALA A 125 -11.98 8.55 -4.73
C ALA A 125 -13.11 9.55 -4.98
N LEU A 126 -13.74 10.06 -3.90
CA LEU A 126 -14.75 11.12 -3.97
C LEU A 126 -14.19 12.42 -4.54
N ALA A 127 -13.00 12.85 -4.09
CA ALA A 127 -12.33 14.03 -4.61
C ALA A 127 -12.06 13.89 -6.12
N GLY A 128 -11.55 12.74 -6.54
CA GLY A 128 -11.29 12.43 -7.95
C GLY A 128 -12.57 12.49 -8.80
N LYS A 129 -13.65 11.91 -8.28
CA LYS A 129 -14.96 11.86 -8.96
C LYS A 129 -15.69 13.20 -9.03
N ARG A 130 -15.67 13.98 -7.94
CA ARG A 130 -16.58 15.14 -7.77
C ARG A 130 -15.92 16.51 -7.90
N VAL A 131 -14.62 16.60 -7.64
CA VAL A 131 -13.91 17.88 -7.53
C VAL A 131 -12.87 18.02 -8.61
N LEU A 132 -12.02 17.00 -8.77
CA LEU A 132 -10.88 17.05 -9.67
C LEU A 132 -11.22 16.56 -11.07
N GLU A 133 -12.30 15.77 -11.22
CA GLU A 133 -12.64 15.04 -12.44
C GLU A 133 -11.42 14.28 -13.01
N ALA A 134 -10.63 13.72 -12.10
CA ALA A 134 -9.33 13.13 -12.41
C ALA A 134 -9.48 11.68 -12.93
N PRO A 135 -8.59 11.24 -13.83
CA PRO A 135 -8.68 9.92 -14.45
C PRO A 135 -8.14 8.78 -13.57
N TYR A 136 -7.67 9.08 -12.37
CA TYR A 136 -6.99 8.12 -11.51
C TYR A 136 -7.93 7.09 -10.90
N HIS A 137 -7.36 5.94 -10.53
CA HIS A 137 -8.00 4.93 -9.70
C HIS A 137 -7.41 4.92 -8.29
N VAL A 138 -8.22 4.59 -7.29
CA VAL A 138 -7.79 4.44 -5.90
C VAL A 138 -7.78 2.97 -5.51
N TRP A 139 -6.62 2.48 -5.11
CA TRP A 139 -6.40 1.13 -4.64
C TRP A 139 -6.16 1.14 -3.14
N VAL A 140 -6.88 0.31 -2.38
CA VAL A 140 -6.69 0.20 -0.93
C VAL A 140 -6.44 -1.26 -0.56
N LEU A 141 -5.27 -1.57 0.02
CA LEU A 141 -4.98 -2.89 0.58
C LEU A 141 -5.38 -2.94 2.05
N VAL A 142 -6.29 -3.84 2.40
CA VAL A 142 -6.90 -3.99 3.74
C VAL A 142 -6.57 -5.38 4.28
N GLY A 143 -6.25 -5.51 5.56
CA GLY A 143 -6.15 -6.82 6.22
C GLY A 143 -7.53 -7.41 6.55
N ASP A 144 -7.67 -8.72 6.63
CA ASP A 144 -8.93 -9.34 7.09
C ASP A 144 -9.30 -8.97 8.53
N SER A 145 -8.35 -9.06 9.48
CA SER A 145 -8.59 -8.64 10.87
C SER A 145 -8.87 -7.15 11.02
N GLU A 146 -8.32 -6.32 10.13
CA GLU A 146 -8.62 -4.89 10.05
C GLU A 146 -10.09 -4.63 9.73
N THR A 147 -10.78 -5.55 9.02
CA THR A 147 -12.23 -5.43 8.78
C THR A 147 -13.10 -5.54 10.03
N ALA A 148 -12.53 -5.85 11.20
CA ALA A 148 -13.23 -5.77 12.47
C ALA A 148 -13.40 -4.30 12.95
N GLU A 149 -12.62 -3.36 12.42
CA GLU A 149 -12.78 -1.93 12.72
C GLU A 149 -14.08 -1.38 12.11
N GLY A 150 -14.88 -0.69 12.92
CA GLY A 150 -16.18 -0.16 12.48
C GLY A 150 -16.06 0.82 11.31
N SER A 151 -14.96 1.58 11.27
CA SER A 151 -14.68 2.56 10.20
C SER A 151 -14.53 1.91 8.83
N ILE A 152 -14.11 0.64 8.74
CA ILE A 152 -14.07 -0.10 7.47
C ILE A 152 -15.48 -0.27 6.90
N TRP A 153 -16.45 -0.59 7.76
CA TRP A 153 -17.84 -0.79 7.36
C TRP A 153 -18.54 0.53 7.02
N GLU A 154 -18.26 1.60 7.76
CA GLU A 154 -18.71 2.94 7.42
C GLU A 154 -18.19 3.36 6.04
N ALA A 155 -16.93 3.06 5.74
CA ALA A 155 -16.33 3.34 4.43
C ALA A 155 -16.97 2.52 3.30
N PHE A 156 -17.23 1.22 3.51
CA PHE A 156 -17.93 0.40 2.52
C PHE A 156 -19.35 0.88 2.24
N ASP A 157 -20.11 1.20 3.30
CA ASP A 157 -21.47 1.75 3.16
C ASP A 157 -21.45 3.05 2.34
N HIS A 158 -20.56 3.98 2.71
CA HIS A 158 -20.45 5.25 2.02
C HIS A 158 -19.98 5.11 0.57
N ALA A 159 -18.98 4.25 0.29
CA ALA A 159 -18.51 3.99 -1.07
C ALA A 159 -19.61 3.41 -1.97
N GLY A 160 -20.44 2.51 -1.43
CA GLY A 160 -21.59 1.93 -2.11
C GLY A 160 -22.67 2.98 -2.39
N HIS A 161 -23.03 3.78 -1.39
CA HIS A 161 -23.97 4.90 -1.54
C HIS A 161 -23.52 5.88 -2.64
N GLU A 162 -22.23 6.15 -2.69
CA GLU A 162 -21.63 7.10 -3.61
C GLU A 162 -21.35 6.54 -5.01
N GLY A 163 -21.49 5.23 -5.22
CA GLY A 163 -21.21 4.57 -6.50
C GLY A 163 -19.78 4.86 -6.99
N LEU A 164 -18.78 4.64 -6.13
CA LEU A 164 -17.37 4.92 -6.42
C LEU A 164 -16.74 3.83 -7.31
N ALA A 165 -16.92 3.96 -8.62
CA ALA A 165 -16.34 3.04 -9.61
C ALA A 165 -14.82 3.16 -9.75
N ASN A 166 -14.22 4.27 -9.29
CA ASN A 166 -12.78 4.54 -9.29
C ASN A 166 -12.09 4.11 -7.98
N LEU A 167 -12.71 3.24 -7.19
CA LEU A 167 -12.16 2.70 -5.94
C LEU A 167 -12.11 1.17 -6.02
N THR A 168 -11.02 0.56 -5.57
CA THR A 168 -10.92 -0.89 -5.35
C THR A 168 -10.27 -1.19 -4.01
N ALA A 169 -11.05 -1.80 -3.12
CA ALA A 169 -10.54 -2.40 -1.90
C ALA A 169 -10.08 -3.84 -2.19
N ILE A 170 -8.84 -4.15 -1.83
CA ILE A 170 -8.25 -5.49 -1.90
C ILE A 170 -8.14 -6.00 -0.47
N VAL A 171 -8.93 -7.01 -0.11
CA VAL A 171 -8.91 -7.60 1.23
C VAL A 171 -7.98 -8.82 1.25
N ASP A 172 -6.88 -8.73 2.00
CA ASP A 172 -5.91 -9.80 2.22
C ASP A 172 -6.42 -10.76 3.33
N VAL A 173 -7.18 -11.77 2.91
CA VAL A 173 -7.77 -12.80 3.78
C VAL A 173 -6.76 -13.91 4.05
N ASN A 174 -5.80 -13.63 4.93
CA ASN A 174 -4.74 -14.56 5.29
C ASN A 174 -5.07 -15.42 6.53
N ARG A 175 -6.29 -15.27 7.09
CA ARG A 175 -6.87 -16.03 8.23
C ARG A 175 -6.40 -15.57 9.61
N LEU A 176 -5.36 -14.75 9.72
CA LEU A 176 -4.74 -14.44 11.00
C LEU A 176 -4.74 -12.94 11.27
N GLY A 177 -4.99 -12.60 12.53
CA GLY A 177 -4.83 -11.24 13.01
C GLY A 177 -3.38 -10.77 12.95
N GLN A 178 -3.24 -9.44 13.03
CA GLN A 178 -1.97 -8.78 13.27
C GLN A 178 -1.99 -8.09 14.64
#